data_AF-A0A371GT84-F1
#
_entry.id   AF-A0A371GT84-F1
#
_cell.length_a   1.000
_cell.length_b   1.000
_cell.length_c   1.000
_cell.angle_alpha   90.00
_cell.angle_beta   90.00
_cell.angle_gamma   90.00
#
_symmetry.space_group_name_H-M   'P 1'
#
loop_
_entity.id
_entity.type
_entity.pdbx_description
1 polymer ?
#
loop_
_entity_poly.entity_id
_entity_poly.type
_entity_poly.pdbx_seq_one_letter_code
_entity_poly.pdbx_strand_id
1 'polypeptide(L)'
;MKVAEQREEELRQQIAALRVASERDQTTHEEIPTQPFWGQPFCREIDETPIPPNFREVIVEPFDGSQDPYAHLQAFETQMYISGGNDRLSCKLFPGMLRRVAM
;
A
#
# COMPACT_ATOMS: atom_id res chain seq x y z
N MET A 1 8.98 -37.81 -32.96
CA MET A 1 8.23 -37.66 -31.70
C MET A 1 9.14 -37.32 -30.50
N LYS A 2 10.26 -38.02 -30.29
CA LYS A 2 11.16 -37.82 -29.14
C LYS A 2 11.70 -36.39 -28.93
N VAL A 3 11.94 -35.63 -30.00
CA VAL A 3 12.49 -34.26 -29.91
C VAL A 3 11.51 -33.27 -29.26
N ALA A 4 10.21 -33.43 -29.50
CA ALA A 4 9.19 -32.55 -28.90
C ALA A 4 9.02 -32.85 -27.40
N GLU A 5 9.06 -34.13 -27.04
CA GLU A 5 8.98 -34.61 -25.65
C GLU A 5 10.17 -34.14 -24.82
N GLN A 6 11.39 -34.22 -25.39
CA GLN A 6 12.61 -33.75 -24.73
C GLN A 6 12.58 -32.23 -24.51
N ARG A 7 12.06 -31.46 -25.46
CA ARG A 7 11.90 -30.01 -25.32
C ARG A 7 10.87 -29.64 -24.24
N GLU A 8 9.81 -30.42 -24.12
CA GLU A 8 8.80 -30.22 -23.08
C GLU A 8 9.36 -30.51 -21.68
N GLU A 9 10.15 -31.57 -21.54
CA GLU A 9 10.78 -31.94 -20.28
C GLU A 9 11.84 -30.91 -19.86
N GLU A 10 12.61 -30.40 -20.82
CA GLU A 10 13.55 -29.30 -20.58
C GLU A 10 12.83 -28.04 -20.10
N LEU A 11 11.70 -27.69 -20.72
CA LEU A 11 10.88 -26.55 -20.30
C LEU A 11 10.36 -26.72 -18.85
N ARG A 12 9.89 -27.93 -18.50
CA ARG A 12 9.43 -28.26 -17.16
C ARG A 12 10.55 -28.14 -16.12
N GLN A 13 11.76 -28.58 -16.46
CA GLN A 13 12.94 -28.44 -15.60
C GLN A 13 13.36 -26.98 -15.41
N GLN A 14 13.33 -26.16 -16.48
CA GLN A 14 13.63 -24.73 -16.39
C GLN A 14 12.62 -23.99 -15.49
N ILE A 15 11.33 -24.31 -15.58
CA ILE A 15 10.29 -23.74 -14.71
C ILE A 15 10.52 -24.12 -13.24
N ALA A 16 10.86 -25.38 -12.97
CA ALA A 16 11.14 -25.84 -11.61
C ALA A 16 12.37 -25.13 -11.02
N ALA A 17 13.44 -24.98 -11.80
CA ALA A 17 14.66 -24.28 -11.37
C ALA A 17 14.40 -22.79 -11.09
N LEU A 18 13.61 -22.11 -11.92
CA LEU A 18 13.22 -20.70 -11.73
C LEU A 18 12.39 -20.50 -10.45
N ARG A 19 11.46 -21.42 -10.14
CA ARG A 19 10.67 -21.33 -8.90
C ARG A 19 11.52 -21.50 -7.65
N VAL A 20 12.43 -22.48 -7.65
CA VAL A 20 13.34 -22.72 -6.52
C VAL A 20 14.35 -21.57 -6.35
N ALA A 21 14.80 -20.95 -7.44
CA ALA A 21 15.65 -19.75 -7.37
C ALA A 21 14.89 -18.55 -6.79
N SER A 22 13.63 -18.34 -7.19
CA SER A 22 12.75 -17.29 -6.66
C SER A 22 12.45 -17.46 -5.16
N GLU A 23 12.37 -18.70 -4.66
CA GLU A 23 12.22 -18.98 -3.22
C GLU A 23 13.50 -18.69 -2.42
N ARG A 24 14.69 -18.78 -3.03
CA ARG A 24 15.97 -18.49 -2.38
C ARG A 24 16.33 -17.01 -2.38
N ASP A 25 15.87 -16.23 -3.36
CA ASP A 25 16.09 -14.79 -3.43
C ASP A 25 15.20 -14.01 -2.43
N GLN A 26 14.07 -14.61 -2.02
CA GLN A 26 13.14 -14.05 -1.03
C GLN A 26 13.71 -13.88 0.38
N THR A 27 14.92 -14.37 0.68
CA THR A 27 15.54 -14.17 2.00
C THR A 27 16.34 -12.86 2.15
N THR A 28 16.41 -12.02 1.11
CA THR A 28 17.28 -10.81 1.12
C THR A 28 16.63 -9.50 0.69
N HIS A 29 15.36 -9.52 0.26
CA HIS A 29 14.59 -8.29 0.08
C HIS A 29 13.12 -8.63 0.33
N GLU A 30 12.61 -8.31 1.52
CA GLU A 30 11.19 -8.42 1.84
C GLU A 30 10.39 -7.40 1.03
N GLU A 31 10.23 -7.63 -0.26
CA GLU A 31 9.02 -7.25 -0.97
C GLU A 31 8.15 -8.49 -1.00
N ILE A 32 7.46 -8.74 0.12
CA ILE A 32 6.31 -9.65 0.14
C ILE A 32 5.40 -9.13 -0.99
N PRO A 33 5.09 -9.92 -2.04
CA PRO A 33 3.95 -9.63 -2.86
C PRO A 33 2.77 -9.87 -1.94
N THR A 34 2.39 -8.84 -1.17
CA THR A 34 1.14 -8.82 -0.45
C THR A 34 0.11 -8.92 -1.54
N GLN A 35 -0.37 -10.15 -1.77
CA GLN A 35 -1.60 -10.39 -2.48
C GLN A 35 -2.57 -9.31 -1.99
N PRO A 36 -3.11 -8.46 -2.86
CA PRO A 36 -4.04 -7.43 -2.41
C PRO A 36 -5.14 -8.20 -1.69
N PHE A 37 -5.23 -8.05 -0.37
CA PHE A 37 -6.37 -8.58 0.35
C PHE A 37 -7.54 -7.76 -0.19
N TRP A 38 -8.49 -8.40 -0.87
CA TRP A 38 -9.58 -7.76 -1.61
C TRP A 38 -10.53 -6.91 -0.71
N GLY A 39 -10.16 -6.65 0.54
CA GLY A 39 -10.84 -5.78 1.48
C GLY A 39 -9.96 -4.77 2.22
N GLN A 40 -8.64 -4.71 1.97
CA GLN A 40 -7.77 -3.70 2.60
C GLN A 40 -7.30 -2.68 1.55
N PRO A 41 -7.72 -1.41 1.66
CA PRO A 41 -7.40 -0.37 0.67
C PRO A 41 -5.93 0.08 0.73
N PHE A 42 -5.19 -0.32 1.76
CA PHE A 42 -3.83 0.09 2.03
C PHE A 42 -2.87 -1.10 2.13
N CYS A 43 -1.60 -0.87 1.81
CA CYS A 43 -0.54 -1.81 2.11
C CYS A 43 -0.40 -1.97 3.63
N ARG A 44 0.18 -3.10 4.04
CA ARG A 44 0.33 -3.48 5.45
C ARG A 44 1.05 -2.40 6.26
N GLU A 45 2.04 -1.74 5.68
CA GLU A 45 2.82 -0.67 6.31
C GLU A 45 1.96 0.52 6.74
N ILE A 46 0.96 0.89 5.93
CA ILE A 46 0.04 1.99 6.22
C ILE A 46 -1.07 1.48 7.16
N ASP A 47 -1.65 0.32 6.88
CA ASP A 47 -2.75 -0.23 7.67
C ASP A 47 -2.35 -0.53 9.12
N GLU A 48 -1.17 -1.12 9.33
CA GLU A 48 -0.65 -1.44 10.66
C GLU A 48 -0.01 -0.23 11.37
N THR A 49 0.03 0.96 10.75
CA THR A 49 0.62 2.14 11.39
C THR A 49 -0.16 2.50 12.67
N PRO A 50 0.48 2.51 13.85
CA PRO A 50 -0.19 2.83 15.10
C PRO A 50 -0.51 4.32 15.15
N ILE A 51 -1.70 4.66 15.66
CA ILE A 51 -2.07 6.04 15.99
C ILE A 51 -1.52 6.34 17.39
N PRO A 52 -0.64 7.35 17.57
CA PRO A 52 -0.13 7.69 18.89
C PRO A 52 -1.27 8.05 19.86
N PRO A 53 -1.18 7.65 21.15
CA PRO A 53 -2.26 7.88 22.13
C PRO A 53 -2.51 9.37 22.42
N ASN A 54 -1.52 10.22 22.17
CA ASN A 54 -1.58 11.68 22.31
C ASN A 54 -1.81 12.40 20.98
N PHE A 55 -2.14 11.66 19.91
CA PHE A 55 -2.44 12.24 18.61
C PHE A 55 -3.71 13.08 18.71
N ARG A 56 -3.61 14.35 18.33
CA ARG A 56 -4.77 15.23 18.26
C ARG A 56 -5.55 14.88 17.00
N GLU A 57 -6.87 14.77 17.15
CA GLU A 57 -7.75 14.55 16.01
C GLU A 57 -7.56 15.65 14.96
N VAL A 58 -7.55 15.24 13.70
CA VAL A 58 -7.41 16.15 12.55
C VAL A 58 -8.76 16.84 12.34
N ILE A 59 -8.84 18.12 12.71
CA ILE A 59 -10.05 18.93 12.53
C ILE A 59 -9.87 19.76 11.26
N VAL A 60 -10.20 19.17 10.11
CA VAL A 60 -10.30 19.87 8.82
C VAL A 60 -11.67 19.55 8.22
N GLU A 61 -12.30 20.52 7.56
CA GLU A 61 -13.58 20.27 6.90
C GLU A 61 -13.40 19.20 5.81
N PRO A 62 -14.20 18.12 5.80
CA PRO A 62 -14.06 17.08 4.80
C PRO A 62 -14.27 17.56 3.36
N PHE A 63 -13.41 17.13 2.45
CA PHE A 63 -13.46 17.48 1.05
C PHE A 63 -14.71 16.91 0.38
N ASP A 64 -15.52 17.78 -0.24
CA ASP A 64 -16.70 17.41 -1.03
C ASP A 64 -16.53 17.55 -2.54
N GLY A 65 -15.35 17.95 -3.01
CA GLY A 65 -15.12 18.24 -4.43
C GLY A 65 -15.47 19.66 -4.87
N SER A 66 -16.04 20.50 -3.99
CA SER A 66 -16.33 21.92 -4.28
C SER A 66 -15.24 22.87 -3.76
N GLN A 67 -14.48 22.44 -2.75
CA GLN A 67 -13.34 23.17 -2.19
C GLN A 67 -12.15 23.17 -3.17
N ASP A 68 -11.22 24.11 -2.97
CA ASP A 68 -9.94 24.08 -3.68
C ASP A 68 -9.10 22.87 -3.22
N PRO A 69 -8.69 21.95 -4.13
CA PRO A 69 -7.98 20.73 -3.75
C PRO A 69 -6.63 21.01 -3.08
N TYR A 70 -5.93 22.06 -3.52
CA TYR A 70 -4.61 22.39 -3.00
C TYR A 70 -4.70 22.97 -1.59
N ALA A 71 -5.63 23.89 -1.35
CA ALA A 71 -5.91 24.45 -0.04
C ALA A 71 -6.38 23.38 0.96
N HIS A 72 -7.23 22.44 0.52
CA HIS A 72 -7.66 21.32 1.37
C HIS A 72 -6.48 20.44 1.77
N LEU A 73 -5.64 20.05 0.81
CA LEU A 73 -4.44 19.26 1.08
C LEU A 73 -3.49 20.00 2.05
N GLN A 74 -3.24 21.28 1.81
CA GLN A 74 -2.37 22.09 2.67
C GLN A 74 -2.91 22.19 4.10
N ALA A 75 -4.23 22.35 4.27
CA ALA A 75 -4.86 22.37 5.59
C ALA A 75 -4.68 21.04 6.32
N PHE A 76 -4.88 19.91 5.62
CA PHE A 76 -4.63 18.58 6.15
C PHE A 76 -3.17 18.38 6.56
N GLU A 77 -2.21 18.69 5.68
CA GLU A 77 -0.78 18.56 5.96
C GLU A 77 -0.34 19.40 7.16
N THR A 78 -0.85 20.64 7.26
CA THR A 78 -0.56 21.53 8.40
C THR A 78 -1.05 20.92 9.71
N GLN A 79 -2.26 20.34 9.72
CA GLN A 79 -2.83 19.70 10.90
C GLN A 79 -2.08 18.41 11.29
N MET A 80 -1.65 17.63 10.30
CA MET A 80 -0.81 16.46 10.51
C MET A 80 0.54 16.84 11.12
N TYR A 81 1.18 17.91 10.63
CA TYR A 81 2.43 18.42 11.18
C TYR A 81 2.29 18.85 12.65
N ILE A 82 1.25 19.63 12.98
CA ILE A 82 0.97 20.08 14.36
C ILE A 82 0.71 18.89 15.29
N SER A 83 0.06 17.85 14.79
CA SER A 83 -0.29 16.65 15.56
C SER A 83 0.85 15.64 15.67
N GLY A 84 2.01 15.93 15.09
CA GLY A 84 3.19 15.04 15.10
C GLY A 84 3.01 13.81 14.21
N GLY A 85 2.17 13.90 13.18
CA GLY A 85 1.95 12.82 12.23
C GLY A 85 3.10 12.65 11.24
N ASN A 86 3.26 11.42 10.75
CA ASN A 86 4.20 11.06 9.69
C ASN A 86 3.44 10.64 8.42
N ASP A 87 4.15 10.46 7.31
CA ASP A 87 3.55 10.15 6.01
C ASP A 87 2.64 8.91 6.05
N ARG A 88 3.03 7.86 6.79
CA ARG A 88 2.23 6.64 6.91
C ARG A 88 0.90 6.90 7.62
N LEU A 89 0.94 7.69 8.69
CA LEU A 89 -0.24 8.10 9.43
C LEU A 89 -1.11 9.05 8.61
N SER A 90 -0.49 9.95 7.83
CA SER A 90 -1.18 10.84 6.90
C SER A 90 -1.97 10.04 5.86
N CYS A 91 -1.32 9.07 5.20
CA CYS A 91 -2.00 8.17 4.26
C CYS A 91 -3.15 7.40 4.91
N LYS A 92 -2.95 6.91 6.14
CA LYS A 92 -3.98 6.16 6.89
C LYS A 92 -5.21 7.00 7.21
N LEU A 93 -5.03 8.28 7.55
CA LEU A 93 -6.12 9.15 8.03
C LEU A 93 -6.79 9.95 6.90
N PHE A 94 -6.10 10.22 5.80
CA PHE A 94 -6.60 11.07 4.72
C PHE A 94 -7.96 10.65 4.14
N PRO A 95 -8.29 9.35 3.93
CA PRO A 95 -9.61 8.99 3.41
C PRO A 95 -10.77 9.40 4.34
N GLY A 96 -10.53 9.52 5.65
CA GLY A 96 -11.53 10.03 6.60
C GLY A 96 -11.84 11.51 6.41
N MET A 97 -11.01 12.22 5.65
CA MET A 97 -11.17 13.63 5.31
C MET A 97 -11.92 13.84 3.99
N LEU A 98 -12.38 12.77 3.34
CA LEU A 98 -13.17 12.84 2.11
C LEU A 98 -14.65 12.56 2.42
N ARG A 99 -15.56 13.37 1.88
CA ARG A 99 -17.00 13.03 1.90
C ARG A 99 -17.26 11.94 0.86
N ARG A 100 -18.31 11.14 1.07
CA ARG A 100 -18.72 10.05 0.16
C ARG A 100 -18.81 10.45 -1.32
N VAL A 101 -19.14 11.70 -1.62
CA VAL A 101 -19.22 12.23 -2.99
C VAL A 101 -17.85 12.32 -3.68
N ALA A 102 -16.77 12.35 -2.90
CA ALA A 102 -15.37 12.42 -3.31
C ALA A 102 -14.57 11.13 -3.03
N MET A 103 -15.22 10.08 -2.50
CA MET A 103 -14.62 8.75 -2.27
C MET A 103 -14.78 7.83 -3.47
#